data_AF-A0A9E1YYT8-F1
#
_entry.id   AF-A0A9E1YYT8-F1
#
_cell.length_a   1.000
_cell.length_b   1.000
_cell.length_c   1.000
_cell.angle_alpha   90.00
_cell.angle_beta   90.00
_cell.angle_gamma   90.00
#
_symmetry.space_group_name_H-M   'P 1'
#
loop_
_entity.id
_entity.type
_entity.pdbx_description
1 polymer ?
#
loop_
_entity_poly.entity_id
_entity_poly.type
_entity_poly.pdbx_seq_one_letter_code
_entity_poly.pdbx_strand_id
1 'polypeptide(L)'
;MAGPSKYIEVIGANEHNLQNIDVTIPRDKLVVITGVSGSGKSSLAFDTIFAEGQRKYIESLSSYARQFLNQMDKPDVESIEGLPPTIAIAQRSSSHNPRSTVATTTEIYDYLRLLMARCGEPHCWHIDKKGIPCGKPIQSTTVTQIIDAIMKTTPGSKCMICAPVVVGKKGYHRDALEDMRAGGFVRARVNGKIVDLREVLLNEGENPLELGRYEIHTIDAVVDRVVIQADQRDRIADSVEVAIRLSGGSVLQLVESKKE
;
A
#
# COMPACT_ATOMS: atom_id res chain seq x y z
N MET A 1 -16.28 44.22 -18.29
CA MET A 1 -16.40 43.29 -17.16
C MET A 1 -16.03 44.06 -15.91
N ALA A 2 -16.93 44.18 -14.93
CA ALA A 2 -16.60 44.79 -13.64
C ALA A 2 -15.44 43.98 -13.03
N GLY A 3 -14.39 44.66 -12.56
CA GLY A 3 -13.28 44.00 -11.89
C GLY A 3 -13.77 43.19 -10.69
N PRO A 4 -12.98 42.22 -10.19
CA PRO A 4 -13.37 41.46 -9.01
C PRO A 4 -13.72 42.43 -7.88
N SER A 5 -14.84 42.17 -7.18
CA SER A 5 -15.23 42.95 -6.01
C SER A 5 -14.04 43.01 -5.06
N LYS A 6 -13.71 44.21 -4.57
CA LYS A 6 -12.59 44.43 -3.64
C LYS A 6 -12.95 44.08 -2.21
N TYR A 7 -14.18 43.64 -1.97
CA TYR A 7 -14.74 43.40 -0.65
C TYR A 7 -15.49 42.06 -0.63
N ILE A 8 -15.52 41.45 0.54
CA ILE A 8 -16.46 40.39 0.91
C ILE A 8 -17.54 41.09 1.71
N GLU A 9 -18.76 41.04 1.20
CA GLU A 9 -19.92 41.67 1.84
C GLU A 9 -20.75 40.56 2.46
N VAL A 10 -20.87 40.59 3.78
CA VAL A 10 -21.71 39.70 4.57
C VAL A 10 -22.92 40.51 5.02
N ILE A 11 -24.12 40.10 4.61
CA ILE A 11 -25.36 40.80 4.94
C ILE A 11 -26.25 39.87 5.76
N GLY A 12 -26.75 40.38 6.88
CA GLY A 12 -27.74 39.72 7.73
C GLY A 12 -27.24 38.41 8.34
N ALA A 13 -26.02 38.37 8.87
CA ALA A 13 -25.50 37.17 9.54
C ALA A 13 -26.13 36.98 10.92
N ASN A 14 -26.80 35.84 11.13
CA ASN A 14 -27.54 35.45 12.34
C ASN A 14 -27.06 34.12 12.94
N GLU A 15 -25.99 33.52 12.41
CA GLU A 15 -25.47 32.25 12.90
C GLU A 15 -25.11 32.28 14.39
N HIS A 16 -25.63 31.30 15.15
CA HIS A 16 -25.48 31.17 16.60
C HIS A 16 -25.91 32.40 17.42
N ASN A 17 -24.96 33.26 17.80
CA ASN A 17 -25.21 34.41 18.68
C ASN A 17 -25.03 35.76 17.96
N LEU A 18 -24.81 35.73 16.65
CA LEU A 18 -24.82 36.93 15.81
C LEU A 18 -26.22 37.55 15.81
N GLN A 19 -26.28 38.88 15.75
CA GLN A 19 -27.52 39.66 15.88
C GLN A 19 -27.80 40.42 14.58
N ASN A 20 -28.04 39.68 13.50
CA ASN A 20 -28.31 40.19 12.15
C ASN A 20 -27.29 41.22 11.69
N ILE A 21 -26.00 40.85 11.70
CA ILE A 21 -24.92 41.81 11.44
C ILE A 21 -24.57 41.89 9.96
N ASP A 22 -24.27 43.13 9.54
CA ASP A 22 -23.71 43.43 8.22
C ASP A 22 -22.23 43.78 8.37
N VAL A 23 -21.36 43.12 7.60
CA VAL A 23 -19.91 43.31 7.67
C VAL A 23 -19.30 43.34 6.28
N THR A 24 -18.51 44.39 6.01
CA THR A 24 -17.71 44.50 4.79
C THR A 24 -16.24 44.23 5.11
N ILE A 25 -15.67 43.19 4.53
CA ILE A 25 -14.28 42.75 4.75
C ILE A 25 -13.46 43.05 3.49
N PRO A 26 -12.33 43.79 3.59
CA PRO A 26 -11.49 44.05 2.41
C PRO A 26 -10.78 42.76 1.95
N ARG A 27 -10.84 42.50 0.64
CA ARG A 27 -10.13 41.36 0.03
C ARG A 27 -8.63 41.63 -0.10
N ASP A 28 -7.88 40.54 -0.25
CA ASP A 28 -6.44 40.52 -0.47
C ASP A 28 -5.63 41.26 0.61
N LYS A 29 -6.19 41.29 1.82
CA LYS A 29 -5.57 41.85 3.02
C LYS A 29 -5.58 40.84 4.16
N LEU A 30 -4.60 40.97 5.04
CA LEU A 30 -4.64 40.31 6.34
C LEU A 30 -5.67 41.01 7.22
N VAL A 31 -6.81 40.37 7.45
CA VAL A 31 -7.88 40.87 8.31
C VAL A 31 -7.89 40.10 9.62
N VAL A 32 -7.93 40.83 10.74
CA VAL A 32 -7.98 40.25 12.08
C VAL A 32 -9.33 40.56 12.71
N ILE A 33 -10.08 39.51 13.05
CA ILE A 33 -11.33 39.63 13.83
C ILE A 33 -10.96 39.50 15.30
N THR A 34 -11.30 40.51 16.11
CA THR A 34 -10.96 40.59 17.53
C THR A 34 -12.18 40.91 18.39
N GLY A 35 -12.08 40.68 19.70
CA GLY A 35 -13.18 40.84 20.65
C GLY A 35 -13.16 39.82 21.80
N VAL A 36 -13.94 40.08 22.86
CA VAL A 36 -14.03 39.24 24.07
C VAL A 36 -14.45 37.80 23.77
N SER A 37 -14.15 36.84 24.66
CA SER A 37 -14.65 35.46 24.49
C SER A 37 -16.17 35.44 24.37
N GLY A 38 -16.71 34.63 23.46
CA GLY A 38 -18.16 34.56 23.21
C GLY A 38 -18.76 35.72 22.40
N SER A 39 -17.98 36.68 21.90
CA SER A 39 -18.50 37.80 21.07
C SER A 39 -18.99 37.43 19.66
N GLY A 40 -19.00 36.15 19.29
CA GLY A 40 -19.43 35.71 17.94
C GLY A 40 -18.33 35.73 16.87
N LYS A 41 -17.06 35.94 17.24
CA LYS A 41 -15.92 35.90 16.29
C LYS A 41 -15.84 34.60 15.50
N SER A 42 -15.93 33.47 16.20
CA SER A 42 -15.88 32.14 15.58
C SER A 42 -17.12 31.89 14.74
N SER A 43 -18.29 32.34 15.21
CA SER A 43 -19.55 32.24 14.47
C SER A 43 -19.49 32.98 13.14
N LEU A 44 -18.95 34.20 13.13
CA LEU A 44 -18.75 34.95 11.89
C LEU A 44 -17.67 34.30 10.98
N ALA A 45 -16.51 33.94 11.54
CA ALA A 45 -15.37 33.48 10.74
C ALA A 45 -15.51 32.04 10.22
N PHE A 46 -15.85 31.09 11.10
CA PHE A 46 -15.91 29.66 10.80
C PHE A 46 -17.31 29.21 10.41
N ASP A 47 -18.31 29.57 11.21
CA ASP A 47 -19.66 29.02 11.06
C ASP A 47 -20.46 29.75 9.96
N THR A 48 -20.12 31.01 9.64
CA THR A 48 -20.75 31.80 8.56
C THR A 48 -19.87 31.86 7.30
N ILE A 49 -18.75 32.58 7.36
CA ILE A 49 -17.91 32.88 6.17
C ILE A 49 -17.27 31.62 5.61
N PHE A 50 -16.58 30.83 6.45
CA PHE A 50 -15.94 29.60 5.98
C PHE A 50 -16.96 28.57 5.51
N ALA A 51 -18.06 28.37 6.24
CA ALA A 51 -19.13 27.45 5.86
C ALA A 51 -19.72 27.78 4.47
N GLU A 52 -20.08 29.04 4.21
CA GLU A 52 -20.56 29.44 2.87
C GLU A 52 -19.49 29.26 1.79
N GLY A 53 -18.22 29.57 2.08
CA GLY A 53 -17.15 29.43 1.11
C GLY A 53 -16.87 27.96 0.75
N GLN A 54 -16.94 27.07 1.73
CA GLN A 54 -16.84 25.62 1.51
C GLN A 54 -18.05 25.11 0.71
N ARG A 55 -19.27 25.56 1.04
CA ARG A 55 -20.51 25.20 0.35
C ARG A 55 -20.45 25.58 -1.12
N LYS A 56 -20.14 26.85 -1.43
CA LYS A 56 -19.99 27.35 -2.81
C LYS A 56 -18.90 26.64 -3.60
N TYR A 57 -17.80 26.26 -2.94
CA TYR A 57 -16.74 25.48 -3.59
C TYR A 57 -17.23 24.09 -3.99
N ILE A 58 -17.89 23.36 -3.09
CA ILE A 58 -18.44 22.03 -3.39
C ILE A 58 -19.56 22.11 -4.43
N GLU A 59 -20.35 23.20 -4.47
CA GLU A 59 -21.39 23.42 -5.48
C GLU A 59 -20.81 23.49 -6.91
N SER A 60 -19.57 23.95 -7.03
CA SER A 60 -18.86 24.00 -8.32
C SER A 60 -18.29 22.64 -8.76
N LEU A 61 -18.27 21.63 -7.88
CA LEU A 61 -17.80 20.28 -8.18
C LEU A 61 -18.88 19.46 -8.91
N SER A 62 -18.58 18.18 -9.16
CA SER A 62 -19.44 17.25 -9.92
C SER A 62 -20.91 17.23 -9.45
N SER A 63 -21.83 16.89 -10.36
CA SER A 63 -23.26 16.73 -10.06
C SER A 63 -23.53 15.73 -8.93
N TYR A 64 -22.66 14.72 -8.77
CA TYR A 64 -22.71 13.75 -7.67
C TYR A 64 -22.31 14.39 -6.32
N ALA A 65 -21.28 15.24 -6.30
CA ALA A 65 -20.88 15.95 -5.08
C ALA A 65 -22.00 16.86 -4.54
N ARG A 66 -22.85 17.40 -5.42
CA ARG A 66 -24.03 18.20 -5.03
C ARG A 66 -25.09 17.41 -4.26
N GLN A 67 -25.16 16.08 -4.39
CA GLN A 67 -26.08 15.29 -3.58
C GLN A 67 -25.71 15.30 -2.09
N PHE A 68 -24.42 15.44 -1.77
CA PHE A 68 -23.91 15.52 -0.40
C PHE A 68 -24.03 16.93 0.20
N LEU A 69 -24.21 17.96 -0.64
CA LEU A 69 -24.42 19.34 -0.18
C LEU A 69 -25.75 19.54 0.54
N ASN A 70 -26.81 18.84 0.13
CA ASN A 70 -28.11 18.90 0.78
C ASN A 70 -28.10 18.36 2.22
N GLN A 71 -27.00 17.73 2.65
CA GLN A 71 -26.80 17.25 4.03
C GLN A 71 -25.99 18.24 4.88
N MET A 72 -25.41 19.28 4.28
CA MET A 72 -24.67 20.30 5.01
C MET A 72 -25.63 21.41 5.44
N ASP A 73 -25.60 21.77 6.72
CA ASP A 73 -26.39 22.89 7.23
C ASP A 73 -25.95 24.18 6.52
N LYS A 74 -26.94 24.89 5.97
CA LYS A 74 -26.71 26.21 5.38
C LYS A 74 -26.62 27.22 6.53
N PRO A 75 -25.57 28.05 6.60
CA PRO A 75 -25.48 29.06 7.64
C PRO A 75 -26.61 30.10 7.51
N ASP A 76 -27.03 30.62 8.65
CA ASP A 76 -28.07 31.64 8.76
C ASP A 76 -27.50 33.01 8.40
N VAL A 77 -27.54 33.32 7.11
CA VAL A 77 -27.09 34.58 6.52
C VAL A 77 -27.95 34.93 5.30
N GLU A 78 -28.31 36.20 5.14
CA GLU A 78 -29.12 36.64 4.00
C GLU A 78 -28.34 36.52 2.69
N SER A 79 -27.12 37.08 2.66
CA SER A 79 -26.23 36.93 1.51
C SER A 79 -24.76 37.14 1.86
N ILE A 80 -23.89 36.47 1.11
CA ILE A 80 -22.46 36.75 1.11
C ILE A 80 -21.98 36.91 -0.33
N GLU A 81 -21.47 38.08 -0.68
CA GLU A 81 -20.93 38.40 -1.99
C GLU A 81 -19.41 38.57 -1.97
N GLY A 82 -18.77 38.36 -3.12
CA GLY A 82 -17.31 38.53 -3.25
C GLY A 82 -16.44 37.48 -2.54
N LEU A 83 -17.02 36.41 -1.99
CA LEU A 83 -16.31 35.36 -1.27
C LEU A 83 -15.56 34.39 -2.21
N PRO A 84 -14.22 34.30 -2.16
CA PRO A 84 -13.45 33.28 -2.89
C PRO A 84 -13.58 31.89 -2.23
N PRO A 85 -13.11 30.81 -2.87
CA PRO A 85 -12.97 29.51 -2.20
C PRO A 85 -12.16 29.64 -0.90
N THR A 86 -12.71 29.15 0.19
CA THR A 86 -12.15 29.32 1.54
C THR A 86 -11.52 28.03 2.06
N ILE A 87 -10.47 28.20 2.88
CA ILE A 87 -9.84 27.12 3.63
C ILE A 87 -9.77 27.58 5.10
N ALA A 88 -10.29 26.78 6.02
CA ALA A 88 -10.13 27.00 7.44
C ALA A 88 -8.93 26.21 7.97
N ILE A 89 -8.01 26.92 8.63
CA ILE A 89 -6.96 26.33 9.44
C ILE A 89 -7.36 26.52 10.89
N ALA A 90 -8.02 25.52 11.46
CA ALA A 90 -8.46 25.52 12.84
C ALA A 90 -7.61 24.56 13.69
N GLN A 91 -7.47 24.87 14.98
CA GLN A 91 -6.86 23.95 15.95
C GLN A 91 -7.86 22.82 16.30
N ARG A 92 -8.17 21.95 15.34
CA ARG A 92 -8.88 20.71 15.62
C ARG A 92 -7.88 19.65 16.07
N SER A 93 -8.22 18.89 17.11
CA SER A 93 -7.43 17.72 17.49
C SER A 93 -7.43 16.75 16.31
N SER A 94 -6.26 16.57 15.70
CA SER A 94 -6.08 15.55 14.67
C SER A 94 -6.43 14.19 15.27
N SER A 95 -7.28 13.41 14.59
CA SER A 95 -7.60 12.04 15.01
C SER A 95 -6.32 11.25 15.23
N HIS A 96 -6.16 10.65 16.41
CA HIS A 96 -4.96 9.90 16.75
C HIS A 96 -4.99 8.53 16.05
N ASN A 97 -4.29 8.42 14.93
CA ASN A 97 -4.00 7.14 14.30
C ASN A 97 -2.55 6.75 14.66
N PRO A 98 -2.32 5.60 15.33
CA PRO A 98 -0.97 5.16 15.70
C PRO A 98 0.01 5.00 14.54
N ARG A 99 -0.49 4.88 13.30
CA ARG A 99 0.34 4.79 12.08
C ARG A 99 0.63 6.16 11.46
N SER A 100 0.02 7.23 11.97
CA SER A 100 0.24 8.59 11.47
C SER A 100 1.36 9.27 12.23
N THR A 101 2.28 9.88 11.49
CA THR A 101 3.41 10.64 12.00
C THR A 101 3.44 12.03 11.38
N VAL A 102 4.33 12.90 11.85
CA VAL A 102 4.58 14.21 11.21
C VAL A 102 4.98 14.03 9.74
N ALA A 103 5.80 13.02 9.43
CA ALA A 103 6.26 12.79 8.07
C ALA A 103 5.15 12.29 7.13
N THR A 104 4.15 11.56 7.62
CA THR A 104 3.01 11.13 6.79
C THR A 104 1.98 12.25 6.62
N THR A 105 1.79 13.11 7.62
CA THR A 105 0.85 14.25 7.53
C THR A 105 1.36 15.37 6.63
N THR A 106 2.68 15.52 6.52
CA THR A 106 3.34 16.47 5.62
C THR A 106 3.72 15.87 4.27
N GLU A 107 3.35 14.61 4.00
CA GLU A 107 3.71 13.83 2.81
C GLU A 107 5.22 13.63 2.58
N ILE A 108 6.09 14.15 3.45
CA ILE A 108 7.55 13.98 3.39
C ILE A 108 7.93 12.49 3.33
N TYR A 109 7.21 11.64 4.06
CA TYR A 109 7.45 10.20 4.05
C TYR A 109 7.26 9.58 2.66
N ASP A 110 6.30 10.06 1.87
CA ASP A 110 6.04 9.54 0.53
C ASP A 110 7.14 9.94 -0.45
N TYR A 111 7.63 11.18 -0.35
CA TYR A 111 8.83 11.60 -1.09
C TYR A 111 10.07 10.80 -0.67
N LEU A 112 10.24 10.54 0.62
CA LEU A 112 11.37 9.75 1.12
C LEU A 112 11.31 8.31 0.60
N ARG A 113 10.12 7.70 0.53
CA ARG A 113 9.94 6.37 -0.06
C ARG A 113 10.34 6.34 -1.53
N LEU A 114 9.93 7.35 -2.29
CA LEU A 114 10.30 7.46 -3.69
C LEU A 114 11.82 7.64 -3.85
N LEU A 115 12.43 8.48 -3.03
CA LEU A 115 13.87 8.68 -2.99
C LEU A 115 14.61 7.37 -2.69
N MET A 116 14.22 6.65 -1.65
CA MET A 116 14.86 5.38 -1.26
C MET A 116 14.61 4.27 -2.30
N ALA A 117 13.46 4.25 -2.97
CA ALA A 117 13.18 3.27 -4.01
C ALA A 117 14.00 3.52 -5.30
N ARG A 118 14.32 4.78 -5.61
CA ARG A 118 15.06 5.16 -6.83
C ARG A 118 16.56 5.27 -6.64
N CYS A 119 16.98 5.79 -5.49
CA CYS A 119 18.38 6.13 -5.19
C CYS A 119 18.96 5.31 -4.04
N GLY A 120 18.14 4.49 -3.36
CA GLY A 120 18.62 3.67 -2.25
C GLY A 120 19.44 2.49 -2.77
N GLU A 121 20.62 2.32 -2.19
CA GLU A 121 21.49 1.17 -2.46
C GLU A 121 21.14 0.04 -1.47
N PRO A 122 20.52 -1.06 -1.93
CA PRO A 122 20.11 -2.13 -1.04
C PRO A 122 21.33 -2.92 -0.54
N HIS A 123 21.39 -3.17 0.76
CA HIS A 123 22.46 -3.93 1.40
C HIS A 123 21.89 -5.12 2.17
N CYS A 124 22.64 -6.23 2.19
CA CYS A 124 22.24 -7.45 2.89
C CYS A 124 22.26 -7.24 4.40
N TRP A 125 21.10 -7.44 5.04
CA TRP A 125 20.91 -7.29 6.49
C TRP A 125 21.18 -8.57 7.29
N HIS A 126 21.48 -9.69 6.62
CA HIS A 126 21.68 -10.97 7.30
C HIS A 126 22.79 -10.90 8.34
N ILE A 127 22.50 -11.37 9.55
CA ILE A 127 23.44 -11.39 10.67
C ILE A 127 24.16 -12.74 10.66
N ASP A 128 25.48 -12.71 10.51
CA ASP A 128 26.29 -13.94 10.56
C ASP A 128 26.32 -14.53 11.98
N LYS A 129 26.81 -15.76 12.14
CA LYS A 129 26.95 -16.49 13.42
C LYS A 129 27.75 -15.71 14.48
N LYS A 130 28.52 -14.71 14.07
CA LYS A 130 29.31 -13.80 14.93
C LYS A 130 28.57 -12.53 15.35
N GLY A 131 27.30 -12.36 14.99
CA GLY A 131 26.49 -11.18 15.33
C GLY A 131 26.74 -9.94 14.45
N ILE A 132 27.47 -10.08 13.34
CA ILE A 132 27.85 -8.97 12.45
C ILE A 132 26.94 -8.99 11.21
N PRO A 133 26.33 -7.85 10.82
CA PRO A 133 25.55 -7.76 9.59
C PRO A 133 26.44 -7.92 8.36
N CYS A 134 25.96 -8.66 7.36
CA CYS A 134 26.70 -8.98 6.14
C CYS A 134 27.16 -7.72 5.38
N GLY A 135 26.28 -6.72 5.24
CA GLY A 135 26.61 -5.41 4.68
C GLY A 135 27.01 -5.41 3.20
N LYS A 136 26.91 -6.55 2.49
CA LYS A 136 27.21 -6.61 1.05
C LYS A 136 26.09 -5.95 0.21
N PRO A 137 26.42 -5.22 -0.86
CA PRO A 137 25.41 -4.65 -1.76
C PRO A 137 24.63 -5.79 -2.44
N ILE A 138 23.30 -5.64 -2.49
CA ILE A 138 22.41 -6.59 -3.17
C ILE A 138 22.46 -6.26 -4.66
N GLN A 139 22.84 -7.26 -5.45
CA GLN A 139 22.95 -7.17 -6.90
C GLN A 139 22.10 -8.26 -7.56
N SER A 140 21.80 -8.07 -8.86
CA SER A 140 21.16 -9.11 -9.65
C SER A 140 22.08 -10.32 -9.79
N THR A 141 21.55 -11.51 -9.52
CA THR A 141 22.28 -12.76 -9.65
C THR A 141 21.94 -13.41 -11.00
N THR A 142 22.95 -13.89 -11.71
CA THR A 142 22.76 -14.67 -12.95
C THR A 142 22.41 -16.13 -12.63
N VAL A 143 21.78 -16.83 -13.58
CA VAL A 143 21.47 -18.26 -13.44
C VAL A 143 22.71 -19.08 -13.12
N THR A 144 23.84 -18.80 -13.80
CA THR A 144 25.12 -19.46 -13.55
C THR A 144 25.62 -19.26 -12.12
N GLN A 145 25.52 -18.04 -11.58
CA GLN A 145 25.88 -17.76 -10.18
C GLN A 145 24.97 -18.48 -9.19
N ILE A 146 23.68 -18.64 -9.50
CA ILE A 146 22.74 -19.43 -8.68
C ILE A 146 23.18 -20.90 -8.67
N ILE A 147 23.48 -21.47 -9.84
CA ILE A 147 23.95 -22.86 -9.96
C ILE A 147 25.26 -23.05 -9.19
N ASP A 148 26.23 -22.16 -9.36
CA ASP A 148 27.51 -22.22 -8.65
C ASP A 148 27.33 -22.11 -7.13
N ALA A 149 26.38 -21.27 -6.67
CA ALA A 149 26.03 -21.19 -5.27
C ALA A 149 25.43 -22.50 -4.75
N ILE A 150 24.47 -23.09 -5.46
CA ILE A 150 23.86 -24.39 -5.09
C ILE A 150 24.94 -25.48 -4.98
N MET A 151 25.84 -25.54 -5.97
CA MET A 151 26.93 -26.51 -6.01
C MET A 151 27.93 -26.33 -4.85
N LYS A 152 28.22 -25.08 -4.48
CA LYS A 152 29.21 -24.76 -3.42
C LYS A 152 28.67 -24.94 -2.01
N THR A 153 27.39 -24.66 -1.79
CA THR A 153 26.84 -24.56 -0.43
C THR A 153 26.51 -25.93 0.17
N THR A 154 26.20 -26.93 -0.68
CA THR A 154 25.63 -28.21 -0.24
C THR A 154 26.14 -29.42 -1.03
N PRO A 155 27.46 -29.68 -1.07
CA PRO A 155 28.00 -30.82 -1.80
C PRO A 155 27.49 -32.16 -1.22
N GLY A 156 27.08 -33.09 -2.09
CA GLY A 156 26.63 -34.43 -1.72
C GLY A 156 25.29 -34.51 -0.98
N SER A 157 24.58 -33.39 -0.82
CA SER A 157 23.29 -33.36 -0.12
C SER A 157 22.14 -33.60 -1.10
N LYS A 158 21.09 -34.29 -0.63
CA LYS A 158 19.82 -34.43 -1.36
C LYS A 158 19.05 -33.12 -1.26
N CYS A 159 18.66 -32.56 -2.41
CA CYS A 159 17.96 -31.30 -2.46
C CYS A 159 16.71 -31.39 -3.35
N MET A 160 15.69 -30.61 -2.97
CA MET A 160 14.53 -30.29 -3.81
C MET A 160 14.71 -28.89 -4.38
N ILE A 161 14.62 -28.80 -5.70
CA ILE A 161 14.53 -27.53 -6.42
C ILE A 161 13.05 -27.22 -6.60
N CYS A 162 12.62 -26.10 -6.04
CA CYS A 162 11.24 -25.66 -6.09
C CYS A 162 11.13 -24.26 -6.73
N ALA A 163 10.02 -24.03 -7.41
CA ALA A 163 9.64 -22.74 -7.96
C ALA A 163 8.55 -22.11 -7.07
N PRO A 164 8.81 -20.99 -6.37
CA PRO A 164 7.79 -20.34 -5.57
C PRO A 164 6.78 -19.63 -6.49
N VAL A 165 5.58 -20.22 -6.64
CA VAL A 165 4.52 -19.69 -7.53
C VAL A 165 3.62 -18.71 -6.76
N VAL A 166 3.29 -19.06 -5.52
CA VAL A 166 2.48 -18.21 -4.64
C VAL A 166 3.27 -17.95 -3.37
N VAL A 167 3.60 -16.69 -3.09
CA VAL A 167 4.32 -16.28 -1.88
C VAL A 167 3.47 -15.33 -1.07
N GLY A 168 3.01 -15.78 0.10
CA GLY A 168 2.35 -14.92 1.07
C GLY A 168 1.04 -14.28 0.59
N LYS A 169 0.26 -14.97 -0.25
CA LYS A 169 -1.01 -14.44 -0.77
C LYS A 169 -2.22 -15.14 -0.14
N LYS A 170 -3.31 -14.36 0.03
CA LYS A 170 -4.60 -14.89 0.48
C LYS A 170 -5.40 -15.47 -0.68
N GLY A 171 -6.19 -16.50 -0.41
CA GLY A 171 -7.05 -17.16 -1.39
C GLY A 171 -6.80 -18.66 -1.50
N TYR A 172 -7.65 -19.34 -2.28
CA TYR A 172 -7.59 -20.78 -2.49
C TYR A 172 -6.53 -21.20 -3.55
N HIS A 173 -6.15 -20.27 -4.43
CA HIS A 173 -5.10 -20.47 -5.45
C HIS A 173 -5.28 -21.69 -6.35
N ARG A 174 -6.52 -22.08 -6.65
CA ARG A 174 -6.83 -23.22 -7.52
C ARG A 174 -6.24 -23.06 -8.92
N ASP A 175 -6.38 -21.87 -9.52
CA ASP A 175 -5.85 -21.58 -10.86
C ASP A 175 -4.34 -21.86 -10.94
N ALA A 176 -3.58 -21.48 -9.90
CA ALA A 176 -2.15 -21.75 -9.84
C ALA A 176 -1.82 -23.25 -9.80
N LEU A 177 -2.67 -24.08 -9.15
CA LEU A 177 -2.52 -25.55 -9.14
C LEU A 177 -2.85 -26.16 -10.50
N GLU A 178 -3.88 -25.65 -11.18
CA GLU A 178 -4.25 -26.10 -12.51
C GLU A 178 -3.18 -25.74 -13.54
N ASP A 179 -2.62 -24.53 -13.47
CA ASP A 179 -1.50 -24.09 -14.30
C ASP A 179 -0.25 -24.94 -14.07
N MET A 180 0.07 -25.26 -12.80
CA MET A 180 1.16 -26.17 -12.48
C MET A 180 0.92 -27.58 -13.04
N ARG A 181 -0.31 -28.11 -12.94
CA ARG A 181 -0.64 -29.41 -13.52
C ARG A 181 -0.54 -29.39 -15.04
N ALA A 182 -1.03 -28.33 -15.69
CA ALA A 182 -0.94 -28.14 -17.13
C ALA A 182 0.52 -28.02 -17.61
N GLY A 183 1.39 -27.42 -16.79
CA GLY A 183 2.84 -27.40 -16.99
C GLY A 183 3.56 -28.74 -16.76
N GLY A 184 2.83 -29.80 -16.42
CA GLY A 184 3.36 -31.16 -16.23
C GLY A 184 3.96 -31.42 -14.86
N PHE A 185 3.79 -30.51 -13.89
CA PHE A 185 4.27 -30.73 -12.53
C PHE A 185 3.35 -31.72 -11.79
N VAL A 186 3.96 -32.66 -11.08
CA VAL A 186 3.24 -33.71 -10.34
C VAL A 186 3.06 -33.33 -8.87
N ARG A 187 4.02 -32.59 -8.30
CA ARG A 187 4.05 -32.28 -6.87
C ARG A 187 4.14 -30.79 -6.64
N ALA A 188 3.42 -30.33 -5.62
CA ALA A 188 3.53 -28.98 -5.09
C ALA A 188 3.83 -29.06 -3.59
N ARG A 189 4.45 -28.02 -3.05
CA ARG A 189 4.66 -27.83 -1.63
C ARG A 189 3.77 -26.67 -1.17
N VAL A 190 2.77 -26.99 -0.35
CA VAL A 190 1.77 -26.04 0.16
C VAL A 190 2.01 -25.87 1.65
N ASN A 191 2.33 -24.65 2.09
CA ASN A 191 2.61 -24.33 3.50
C ASN A 191 3.62 -25.30 4.14
N GLY A 192 4.64 -25.72 3.37
CA GLY A 192 5.68 -26.65 3.80
C GLY A 192 5.36 -28.15 3.66
N LYS A 193 4.10 -28.53 3.39
CA LYS A 193 3.71 -29.93 3.14
C LYS A 193 3.76 -30.25 1.66
N ILE A 194 4.32 -31.40 1.30
CA ILE A 194 4.36 -31.86 -0.10
C ILE A 194 3.06 -32.60 -0.40
N VAL A 195 2.41 -32.24 -1.49
CA VAL A 195 1.15 -32.83 -1.98
C VAL A 195 1.29 -33.24 -3.44
N ASP A 196 0.57 -34.29 -3.85
CA ASP A 196 0.45 -34.67 -5.26
C ASP A 196 -0.71 -33.89 -5.89
N LEU A 197 -0.43 -33.17 -6.99
CA LEU A 197 -1.40 -32.33 -7.67
C LEU A 197 -2.54 -33.15 -8.28
N ARG A 198 -2.30 -34.42 -8.63
CA ARG A 198 -3.33 -35.30 -9.19
C ARG A 198 -4.36 -35.67 -8.14
N GLU A 199 -3.93 -35.95 -6.92
CA GLU A 199 -4.83 -36.33 -5.82
C GLU A 199 -5.66 -35.12 -5.35
N VAL A 200 -4.99 -33.97 -5.21
CA VAL A 200 -5.62 -32.73 -4.74
C VAL A 200 -6.68 -32.22 -5.71
N LEU A 201 -6.42 -32.28 -7.02
CA LEU A 201 -7.36 -31.79 -8.04
C LEU A 201 -8.48 -32.79 -8.40
N LEU A 202 -8.56 -33.96 -7.74
CA LEU A 202 -9.73 -34.85 -7.85
C LEU A 202 -10.94 -34.30 -7.08
N ASN A 203 -10.72 -33.48 -6.07
CA ASN A 203 -11.80 -32.87 -5.30
C ASN A 203 -12.48 -31.78 -6.13
N GLU A 204 -13.72 -32.02 -6.56
CA GLU A 204 -14.53 -31.06 -7.31
C GLU A 204 -14.99 -29.91 -6.40
N GLY A 205 -14.15 -28.89 -6.22
CA GLY A 205 -14.49 -27.67 -5.49
C GLY A 205 -13.47 -26.54 -5.65
N GLU A 206 -13.85 -25.30 -5.38
CA GLU A 206 -12.94 -24.13 -5.50
C GLU A 206 -11.73 -24.21 -4.54
N ASN A 207 -11.78 -25.07 -3.52
CA ASN A 207 -10.76 -25.21 -2.50
C ASN A 207 -10.25 -26.66 -2.35
N PRO A 208 -9.47 -27.16 -3.32
CA PRO A 208 -9.00 -28.54 -3.32
C PRO A 208 -7.99 -28.86 -2.18
N LEU A 209 -7.39 -27.82 -1.59
CA LEU A 209 -6.37 -27.90 -0.54
C LEU A 209 -6.90 -27.53 0.86
N GLU A 210 -8.20 -27.32 1.01
CA GLU A 210 -8.84 -26.87 2.27
C GLU A 210 -8.18 -25.62 2.88
N LEU A 211 -7.69 -24.71 2.04
CA LEU A 211 -7.03 -23.46 2.45
C LEU A 211 -8.04 -22.43 2.96
N GLY A 212 -7.67 -21.60 3.93
CA GLY A 212 -8.51 -20.51 4.43
C GLY A 212 -8.51 -19.32 3.48
N ARG A 213 -9.67 -18.88 2.97
CA ARG A 213 -9.75 -17.75 2.02
C ARG A 213 -9.04 -16.47 2.49
N TYR A 214 -9.08 -16.20 3.79
CA TYR A 214 -8.52 -14.98 4.40
C TYR A 214 -7.15 -15.20 5.07
N GLU A 215 -6.62 -16.41 4.98
CA GLU A 215 -5.32 -16.80 5.50
C GLU A 215 -4.22 -16.67 4.44
N ILE A 216 -2.98 -16.56 4.90
CA ILE A 216 -1.82 -16.38 4.03
C ILE A 216 -1.25 -17.75 3.68
N HIS A 217 -1.12 -18.03 2.39
CA HIS A 217 -0.61 -19.31 1.90
C HIS A 217 0.64 -19.12 1.02
N THR A 218 1.51 -20.13 1.06
CA THR A 218 2.70 -20.23 0.20
C THR A 218 2.65 -21.56 -0.54
N ILE A 219 2.80 -21.51 -1.87
CA ILE A 219 2.73 -22.67 -2.76
C ILE A 219 3.94 -22.67 -3.69
N ASP A 220 4.73 -23.73 -3.62
CA ASP A 220 5.91 -23.94 -4.45
C ASP A 220 5.72 -25.15 -5.37
N ALA A 221 5.98 -25.03 -6.66
CA ALA A 221 6.05 -26.18 -7.56
C ALA A 221 7.33 -26.96 -7.28
N VAL A 222 7.25 -28.28 -7.10
CA VAL A 222 8.46 -29.11 -6.97
C VAL A 222 8.93 -29.47 -8.37
N VAL A 223 10.06 -28.90 -8.80
CA VAL A 223 10.60 -29.07 -10.16
C VAL A 223 11.42 -30.35 -10.25
N ASP A 224 12.41 -30.52 -9.37
CA ASP A 224 13.25 -31.71 -9.37
C ASP A 224 13.76 -32.09 -7.98
N ARG A 225 14.13 -33.36 -7.81
CA ARG A 225 14.82 -33.94 -6.66
C ARG A 225 16.16 -34.46 -7.12
N VAL A 226 17.23 -33.78 -6.71
CA VAL A 226 18.59 -34.03 -7.20
C VAL A 226 19.55 -34.22 -6.03
N VAL A 227 20.63 -34.96 -6.28
CA VAL A 227 21.75 -35.05 -5.37
C VAL A 227 22.82 -34.12 -5.90
N ILE A 228 23.32 -33.20 -5.08
CA ILE A 228 24.28 -32.21 -5.56
C ILE A 228 25.64 -32.88 -5.75
N GLN A 229 25.96 -33.22 -7.00
CA GLN A 229 27.20 -33.84 -7.44
C GLN A 229 27.67 -33.18 -8.74
N ALA A 230 28.98 -33.19 -8.99
CA ALA A 230 29.59 -32.45 -10.09
C ALA A 230 29.13 -32.91 -11.48
N ASP A 231 28.79 -34.20 -11.61
CA ASP A 231 28.26 -34.85 -12.81
C ASP A 231 26.80 -34.45 -13.11
N GLN A 232 26.04 -34.00 -12.11
CA GLN A 232 24.63 -33.59 -12.27
C GLN A 232 24.46 -32.09 -12.53
N ARG A 233 25.54 -31.36 -12.83
CA ARG A 233 25.51 -29.90 -13.03
C ARG A 233 24.51 -29.48 -14.11
N ASP A 234 24.49 -30.18 -15.24
CA ASP A 234 23.59 -29.85 -16.36
C ASP A 234 22.12 -30.06 -15.99
N ARG A 235 21.80 -31.16 -15.29
CA ARG A 235 20.45 -31.42 -14.78
C ARG A 235 19.99 -30.37 -13.76
N ILE A 236 20.89 -29.91 -12.89
CA ILE A 236 20.62 -28.83 -11.94
C ILE A 236 20.36 -27.52 -12.69
N ALA A 237 21.15 -27.22 -13.73
CA ALA A 237 20.95 -26.04 -14.56
C ALA A 237 19.57 -26.02 -15.20
N ASP A 238 19.18 -27.11 -15.86
CA ASP A 238 17.85 -27.27 -16.48
C ASP A 238 16.73 -27.06 -15.45
N SER A 239 16.87 -27.67 -14.27
CA SER A 239 15.88 -27.56 -13.17
C SER A 239 15.77 -26.13 -12.63
N VAL A 240 16.89 -25.43 -12.48
CA VAL A 240 16.93 -24.04 -12.02
C VAL A 240 16.29 -23.13 -13.06
N GLU A 241 16.56 -23.32 -14.35
CA GLU A 241 15.94 -22.53 -15.42
C GLU A 241 14.43 -22.71 -15.48
N VAL A 242 13.94 -23.95 -15.35
CA VAL A 242 12.50 -24.23 -15.28
C VAL A 242 11.88 -23.55 -14.06
N ALA A 243 12.55 -23.61 -12.90
CA ALA A 243 12.05 -22.96 -11.69
C ALA A 243 11.96 -21.44 -11.82
N ILE A 244 13.00 -20.79 -12.38
CA ILE A 244 13.05 -19.35 -12.62
C ILE A 244 11.94 -18.92 -13.58
N ARG A 245 11.73 -19.68 -14.66
CA ARG A 245 10.70 -19.38 -15.66
C ARG A 245 9.30 -19.45 -15.06
N LEU A 246 9.03 -20.44 -14.21
CA LEU A 246 7.71 -20.63 -13.60
C LEU A 246 7.41 -19.59 -12.50
N SER A 247 8.40 -19.21 -11.69
CA SER A 247 8.22 -18.27 -10.58
C SER A 247 8.39 -16.79 -10.97
N GLY A 248 8.87 -16.51 -12.18
CA GLY A 248 9.17 -15.15 -12.64
C GLY A 248 10.47 -14.57 -12.07
N GLY A 249 11.46 -15.40 -11.71
CA GLY A 249 12.78 -14.91 -11.29
C GLY A 249 13.37 -15.51 -10.02
N SER A 250 12.70 -16.46 -9.36
CA SER A 250 13.09 -16.98 -8.05
C SER A 250 13.23 -18.50 -8.02
N VAL A 251 14.16 -19.01 -7.21
CA VAL A 251 14.32 -20.46 -6.97
C VAL A 251 14.43 -20.70 -5.49
N LEU A 252 13.77 -21.75 -5.03
CA LEU A 252 13.88 -22.22 -3.66
C LEU A 252 14.60 -23.56 -3.65
N GLN A 253 15.75 -23.61 -2.99
CA GLN A 253 16.47 -24.84 -2.71
C GLN A 253 16.11 -25.34 -1.31
N LEU A 254 15.62 -26.57 -1.22
CA LEU A 254 15.35 -27.25 0.04
C LEU A 254 16.35 -28.37 0.21
N VAL A 255 17.14 -28.29 1.28
CA VAL A 255 18.17 -29.27 1.59
C VAL A 255 17.60 -30.26 2.60
N GLU A 256 17.63 -31.55 2.31
CA GLU A 256 17.31 -32.56 3.32
C GLU A 256 18.41 -32.52 4.39
N SER A 257 18.07 -32.09 5.60
CA SER A 257 18.97 -32.23 6.73
C SER A 257 19.23 -33.72 6.96
N LYS A 258 20.50 -34.14 6.93
CA LYS A 258 20.88 -35.40 7.59
C LYS A 258 20.45 -35.24 9.06
N LYS A 259 19.44 -35.99 9.49
CA LYS A 259 19.19 -36.17 10.91
C LYS A 259 20.47 -36.76 11.50
N GLU A 260 21.19 -35.98 12.30
CA GLU A 260 22.00 -36.51 13.39
C GLU A 260 21.06 -37.04 14.48
#